data_AF-A0A7K3GCU5-F1
#
_entry.id   AF-A0A7K3GCU5-F1
#
_cell.length_a   1.000
_cell.length_b   1.000
_cell.length_c   1.000
_cell.angle_alpha   90.00
_cell.angle_beta   90.00
_cell.angle_gamma   90.00
#
_symmetry.space_group_name_H-M   'P 1'
#
loop_
_entity.id
_entity.type
_entity.pdbx_description
1 polymer ?
#
loop_
_entity_poly.entity_id
_entity_poly.type
_entity_poly.pdbx_seq_one_letter_code
_entity_poly.pdbx_strand_id
1 'polypeptide(L)'
;MGDCFDIDRGAPGTAVRRPCDTPHSAELVARPRLAGRYATDRAVREAAAELCREPLRRKAARQPLGTHWTTFVQYPYRTSHLLGSDTVACSLAAPSSTGGRISHRLG
;
A
#
# COMPACT_ATOMS: atom_id res chain seq x y z
N MET A 1 -3.59 12.40 -3.77
CA MET A 1 -3.37 10.95 -3.58
C MET A 1 -4.46 10.43 -2.66
N GLY A 2 -4.99 9.25 -2.99
CA GLY A 2 -6.26 8.71 -2.48
C GLY A 2 -6.94 7.89 -3.57
N ASP A 3 -6.16 7.07 -4.29
CA ASP A 3 -6.70 6.14 -5.28
C ASP A 3 -7.15 4.89 -4.53
N CYS A 4 -8.42 4.58 -4.65
CA CYS A 4 -9.02 3.41 -4.04
C CYS A 4 -8.96 2.25 -5.04
N PHE A 5 -8.73 1.04 -4.57
CA PHE A 5 -8.57 -0.12 -5.43
C PHE A 5 -8.97 -1.43 -4.75
N ASP A 6 -9.26 -2.43 -5.57
CA ASP A 6 -9.36 -3.81 -5.14
C ASP A 6 -8.00 -4.50 -5.25
N ILE A 7 -7.64 -5.22 -4.18
CA ILE A 7 -6.44 -6.05 -4.16
C ILE A 7 -6.83 -7.39 -4.81
N ASP A 8 -6.25 -7.68 -5.97
CA ASP A 8 -6.38 -9.01 -6.55
C ASP A 8 -5.38 -9.95 -5.88
N ARG A 9 -5.90 -10.91 -5.10
CA ARG A 9 -5.08 -11.93 -4.44
C ARG A 9 -4.71 -13.10 -5.36
N GLY A 10 -5.42 -13.28 -6.47
CA GLY A 10 -5.12 -14.26 -7.50
C GLY A 10 -4.06 -13.78 -8.50
N ALA A 11 -3.89 -12.46 -8.62
CA ALA A 11 -2.86 -11.80 -9.42
C ALA A 11 -2.06 -10.76 -8.59
N PRO A 12 -1.15 -11.20 -7.70
CA PRO A 12 -0.35 -10.30 -6.88
C PRO A 12 0.41 -9.27 -7.71
N GLY A 13 0.37 -8.00 -7.29
CA GLY A 13 0.96 -6.88 -8.03
C GLY A 13 0.03 -6.23 -9.04
N THR A 14 -1.20 -6.73 -9.18
CA THR A 14 -2.27 -6.02 -9.90
C THR A 14 -3.23 -5.34 -8.92
N ALA A 15 -3.70 -4.16 -9.31
CA ALA A 15 -4.66 -3.37 -8.54
C ALA A 15 -5.71 -2.83 -9.51
N VAL A 16 -6.98 -3.09 -9.21
CA VAL A 16 -8.09 -2.57 -10.02
C VAL A 16 -8.59 -1.30 -9.36
N ARG A 17 -8.42 -0.15 -10.01
CA ARG A 17 -8.90 1.13 -9.50
C ARG A 17 -10.41 1.11 -9.30
N ARG A 18 -10.87 1.63 -8.17
CA ARG A 18 -12.27 1.77 -7.77
C ARG A 18 -12.57 3.21 -7.35
N PRO A 19 -13.81 3.68 -7.53
CA PRO A 19 -14.28 4.88 -6.86
C PRO A 19 -14.22 4.73 -5.34
N CYS A 20 -13.74 5.74 -4.62
CA CYS A 20 -13.57 5.69 -3.16
C CYS A 20 -14.88 5.75 -2.37
N ASP A 21 -15.95 6.22 -2.98
CA ASP A 21 -17.32 6.23 -2.49
C ASP A 21 -18.04 4.88 -2.69
N THR A 22 -17.37 3.92 -3.35
CA THR A 22 -17.83 2.54 -3.44
C THR A 22 -16.97 1.64 -2.55
N PRO A 23 -17.53 0.51 -2.09
CA PRO A 23 -16.74 -0.53 -1.44
C PRO A 23 -15.46 -0.85 -2.24
N HIS A 24 -14.30 -0.84 -1.60
CA HIS A 24 -12.98 -1.16 -2.16
C HIS A 24 -12.08 -1.81 -1.11
N SER A 25 -10.93 -2.34 -1.50
CA SER A 25 -10.07 -3.10 -0.59
C SER A 25 -8.99 -2.25 0.08
N ALA A 26 -8.46 -1.25 -0.63
CA ALA A 26 -7.36 -0.41 -0.14
C ALA A 26 -7.35 0.99 -0.75
N GLU A 27 -6.74 1.93 -0.03
CA GLU A 27 -6.49 3.28 -0.48
C GLU A 27 -4.98 3.56 -0.50
N LEU A 28 -4.51 4.06 -1.65
CA LEU A 28 -3.16 4.53 -1.84
C LEU A 28 -2.91 5.85 -1.09
N VAL A 29 -1.99 5.81 -0.14
CA VAL A 29 -1.62 6.94 0.73
C VAL A 29 -0.44 7.71 0.16
N ALA A 30 0.60 7.01 -0.30
CA ALA A 30 1.82 7.61 -0.82
C ALA A 30 2.47 6.73 -1.90
N ARG A 31 3.23 7.36 -2.80
CA ARG A 31 4.10 6.67 -3.75
C ARG A 31 5.55 7.19 -3.71
N PRO A 32 6.32 6.89 -2.65
CA PRO A 32 7.72 7.26 -2.62
C PRO A 32 8.54 6.45 -3.63
N ARG A 33 9.74 6.93 -3.91
CA ARG A 33 10.74 6.20 -4.69
C ARG A 33 11.76 5.57 -3.76
N LEU A 34 12.06 4.30 -4.01
CA LEU A 34 13.13 3.55 -3.38
C LEU A 34 14.46 4.04 -3.94
N ALA A 35 15.40 4.36 -3.05
CA ALA A 35 16.70 4.91 -3.43
C ALA A 35 17.84 4.04 -2.91
N GLY A 36 18.92 3.96 -3.68
CA GLY A 36 20.12 3.20 -3.32
C GLY A 36 20.20 1.86 -4.04
N ARG A 37 21.00 0.94 -3.50
CA ARG A 37 21.20 -0.41 -4.04
C ARG A 37 21.08 -1.40 -2.89
N TYR A 38 20.38 -2.50 -3.15
CA TYR A 38 20.09 -3.50 -2.14
C TYR A 38 20.69 -4.85 -2.52
N ALA A 39 21.30 -5.52 -1.54
CA ALA A 39 21.91 -6.83 -1.73
C ALA A 39 20.86 -7.96 -1.83
N THR A 40 19.69 -7.79 -1.21
CA THR A 40 18.66 -8.84 -1.10
C THR A 40 17.25 -8.26 -1.25
N ASP A 41 16.28 -9.10 -1.64
CA ASP A 41 14.86 -8.72 -1.62
C ASP A 41 14.35 -8.37 -0.22
N ARG A 42 14.96 -8.97 0.82
CA ARG A 42 14.67 -8.60 2.22
C ARG A 42 15.04 -7.14 2.49
N ALA A 43 16.22 -6.69 2.05
CA ALA A 43 16.64 -5.32 2.23
C ALA A 43 15.76 -4.33 1.46
N VAL A 44 15.29 -4.70 0.25
CA VAL A 44 14.31 -3.92 -0.51
C VAL A 44 12.99 -3.77 0.27
N ARG A 45 12.45 -4.89 0.78
CA ARG A 45 11.23 -4.91 1.59
C ARG A 45 11.36 -4.04 2.83
N GLU A 46 12.45 -4.15 3.58
CA GLU A 46 12.68 -3.37 4.80
C GLU A 46 12.75 -1.87 4.51
N ALA A 47 13.47 -1.48 3.45
CA ALA A 47 13.54 -0.08 3.05
C ALA A 47 12.20 0.48 2.55
N ALA A 48 11.43 -0.31 1.78
CA ALA A 48 10.10 0.07 1.35
C ALA A 48 9.14 0.23 2.56
N ALA A 49 9.21 -0.68 3.54
CA ALA A 49 8.41 -0.60 4.75
C ALA A 49 8.73 0.68 5.55
N GLU A 50 10.02 1.03 5.68
CA GLU A 50 10.44 2.25 6.38
C GLU A 50 9.95 3.51 5.66
N LEU A 51 10.05 3.57 4.33
CA LEU A 51 9.51 4.69 3.52
C LEU A 51 8.00 4.89 3.74
N CYS A 52 7.25 3.80 3.93
CA CYS A 52 5.81 3.85 4.12
C CYS A 52 5.38 4.10 5.56
N ARG A 53 6.27 3.92 6.54
CA ARG A 53 5.93 3.94 7.97
C ARG A 53 5.23 5.23 8.38
N GLU A 54 5.85 6.37 8.10
CA GLU A 54 5.32 7.65 8.54
C GLU A 54 4.07 8.10 7.76
N PRO A 55 4.02 8.01 6.42
CA PRO A 55 2.79 8.31 5.67
C PRO A 55 1.59 7.48 6.13
N LEU A 56 1.78 6.17 6.33
CA LEU A 56 0.71 5.27 6.77
C LEU A 56 0.27 5.58 8.20
N ARG A 57 1.22 5.83 9.12
CA ARG A 57 0.89 6.23 10.50
C ARG A 57 0.09 7.53 10.54
N ARG A 58 0.50 8.55 9.79
CA ARG A 58 -0.22 9.83 9.71
C ARG A 58 -1.63 9.67 9.14
N LYS A 59 -1.80 8.83 8.11
CA LYS A 59 -3.12 8.56 7.53
C LYS A 59 -3.99 7.79 8.51
N ALA A 60 -3.47 6.74 9.14
CA ALA A 60 -4.20 5.93 10.11
C ALA A 60 -4.68 6.76 11.31
N ALA A 61 -3.86 7.69 11.81
CA ALA A 61 -4.20 8.57 12.92
C ALA A 61 -5.36 9.55 12.63
N ARG A 62 -5.69 9.79 11.36
CA ARG A 62 -6.83 10.63 10.95
C ARG A 62 -8.12 9.83 10.73
N GLN A 63 -8.05 8.50 10.80
CA GLN A 63 -9.25 7.68 10.63
C GLN A 63 -10.10 7.70 11.90
N PRO A 64 -11.43 7.57 11.77
CA PRO A 64 -12.32 7.47 12.92
C PRO A 64 -11.89 6.33 13.86
N LEU A 65 -12.01 6.57 15.17
CA LEU A 65 -11.75 5.57 16.20
C LEU A 65 -12.62 4.33 15.98
N GLY A 66 -12.04 3.14 16.22
CA GLY A 66 -12.71 1.86 16.00
C GLY A 66 -12.61 1.32 14.57
N THR A 67 -12.03 2.08 13.63
CA THR A 67 -11.81 1.55 12.29
C THR A 67 -10.52 0.74 12.23
N HIS A 68 -10.65 -0.55 11.89
CA HIS A 68 -9.53 -1.48 11.77
C HIS A 68 -8.96 -1.44 10.36
N TRP A 69 -7.64 -1.30 10.26
CA TRP A 69 -6.91 -1.27 8.99
C TRP A 69 -5.65 -2.11 9.08
N THR A 70 -5.17 -2.56 7.94
CA THR A 70 -3.84 -3.15 7.79
C THR A 70 -3.00 -2.30 6.84
N THR A 71 -1.67 -2.45 6.91
CA THR A 71 -0.77 -1.82 5.95
C THR A 71 -0.59 -2.74 4.75
N PHE A 72 -0.59 -2.17 3.56
CA PHE A 72 -0.33 -2.88 2.31
C PHE A 72 0.73 -2.11 1.53
N VAL A 73 1.95 -2.63 1.57
CA VAL A 73 3.12 -2.02 0.93
C VAL A 73 3.50 -2.86 -0.29
N GLN A 74 3.44 -2.25 -1.47
CA GLN A 74 3.89 -2.85 -2.71
C GLN A 74 5.24 -2.25 -3.09
N TYR A 75 6.17 -3.10 -3.51
CA TYR A 75 7.53 -2.73 -3.85
C TYR A 75 8.06 -3.67 -4.94
N PRO A 76 9.03 -3.21 -5.74
CA PRO A 76 9.64 -4.03 -6.78
C PRO A 76 10.48 -5.16 -6.16
N TYR A 77 10.65 -6.27 -6.88
CA TYR A 77 11.74 -7.21 -6.59
C TYR A 77 13.10 -6.52 -6.79
N ARG A 78 14.13 -7.03 -6.11
CA ARG A 78 15.50 -6.50 -6.23
C ARG A 78 15.95 -6.45 -7.70
N THR A 79 15.70 -7.50 -8.47
CA THR A 79 16.08 -7.57 -9.88
C THR A 79 15.41 -6.47 -10.70
N SER A 80 14.11 -6.24 -10.53
CA SER A 80 13.40 -5.13 -11.17
C SER A 80 13.92 -3.77 -10.73
N HIS A 81 14.31 -3.62 -9.45
CA HIS A 81 14.88 -2.39 -8.95
C HIS A 81 16.24 -2.05 -9.56
N LEU A 82 17.09 -3.06 -9.77
CA LEU A 82 18.35 -2.90 -10.51
C LEU A 82 18.13 -2.47 -11.97
N LEU A 83 16.95 -2.76 -12.53
CA LEU A 83 16.54 -2.36 -13.88
C LEU A 83 15.77 -1.02 -13.91
N GLY A 84 15.70 -0.30 -12.78
CA GLY A 84 15.13 1.04 -12.69
C GLY A 84 13.71 1.12 -12.11
N SER A 85 13.08 0.00 -11.74
CA SER A 85 11.81 0.05 -11.01
C SER A 85 12.03 0.53 -9.58
N ASP A 86 11.60 1.74 -9.26
CA ASP A 86 11.86 2.37 -7.96
C ASP A 86 10.58 2.71 -7.19
N THR A 87 9.41 2.52 -7.78
CA THR A 87 8.16 3.00 -7.16
C THR A 87 7.69 2.05 -6.06
N VAL A 88 7.49 2.60 -4.87
CA VAL A 88 6.84 1.94 -3.73
C VAL A 88 5.43 2.49 -3.62
N ALA A 89 4.44 1.64 -3.38
CA ALA A 89 3.07 2.06 -3.12
C ALA A 89 2.69 1.75 -1.67
N CYS A 90 2.46 2.80 -0.89
CA CYS A 90 2.06 2.71 0.51
C CYS A 90 0.54 2.84 0.61
N SER A 91 -0.15 1.78 1.03
CA SER A 91 -1.62 1.77 1.12
C SER A 91 -2.10 1.34 2.51
N LEU A 92 -3.26 1.86 2.91
CA LEU A 92 -4.06 1.27 3.99
C LEU A 92 -5.11 0.35 3.36
N ALA A 93 -5.31 -0.82 3.94
CA ALA A 93 -6.24 -1.83 3.44
C ALA A 93 -7.23 -2.24 4.52
N ALA A 94 -8.42 -2.68 4.09
CA ALA A 94 -9.35 -3.34 4.97
C ALA A 94 -8.74 -4.64 5.54
N PRO A 95 -9.13 -5.06 6.76
CA PRO A 95 -8.61 -6.28 7.37
C PRO A 95 -8.91 -7.51 6.49
N SER A 96 -7.87 -8.31 6.26
CA SER A 96 -7.93 -9.47 5.38
C SER A 96 -8.73 -10.65 5.96
N SER A 97 -8.94 -10.68 7.28
CA SER A 97 -9.65 -11.75 8.01
C SER A 97 -11.17 -11.77 7.78
N THR A 98 -11.76 -10.71 7.21
CA THR A 98 -13.22 -10.60 7.07
C THR A 98 -13.70 -10.37 5.63
N GLY A 99 -12.79 -10.36 4.64
CA GLY A 99 -13.13 -9.88 3.30
C GLY A 99 -13.61 -8.43 3.29
N GLY A 100 -13.17 -7.64 4.28
CA GLY A 100 -13.69 -6.30 4.52
C GLY A 100 -13.49 -5.38 3.33
N ARG A 101 -14.46 -4.49 3.11
CA ARG A 101 -14.38 -3.43 2.11
C ARG A 101 -14.50 -2.09 2.81
N ILE A 102 -13.70 -1.14 2.36
CA ILE A 102 -13.78 0.26 2.72
C ILE A 102 -14.84 0.89 1.81
N SER A 103 -15.92 1.41 2.38
CA SER A 103 -17.01 2.01 1.59
C SER A 103 -16.90 3.52 1.44
N HIS A 104 -15.82 4.13 1.94
CA HIS A 104 -15.58 5.56 1.90
C HIS A 104 -14.09 5.84 1.78
N ARG A 105 -13.73 7.07 1.37
CA ARG A 105 -12.34 7.51 1.36
C ARG A 105 -11.83 7.68 2.79
N LEU A 106 -10.60 7.25 3.04
CA LEU A 106 -9.87 7.52 4.27
C LEU A 106 -9.53 9.02 4.36
N GLY A 107 -9.60 9.61 5.56
CA GLY A 107 -9.22 11.02 5.84
C GLY A 107 -7.73 11.30 5.73
#